data_AF-A0A077M5J8-F1
#
_entry.id   AF-A0A077M5J8-F1
#
_cell.length_a   1.000
_cell.length_b   1.000
_cell.length_c   1.000
_cell.angle_alpha   90.00
_cell.angle_beta   90.00
_cell.angle_gamma   90.00
#
_symmetry.space_group_name_H-M   'P 1'
#
loop_
_entity.id
_entity.type
_entity.pdbx_description
1 polymer ?
#
loop_
_entity_poly.entity_id
_entity_poly.type
_entity_poly.pdbx_seq_one_letter_code
_entity_poly.pdbx_strand_id
1 'polypeptide(L)'
;MADWTPEVTRVDVGGRMLRLTSLSKTMYPATDTTKAEVLDYYARVAPVLLPHIAGRPVTRVRWPHGVAEDRFFEKNLPSGAPSWLPRVRVDDVTFPLVEDLAQLTYLVNLNSLEIHVPQWTVEDGEPVNPDRLVVDLDPGPPAGLHECCRVALLVRDRLEALGLTLFPVTSGSKGMQLYAALGGDLTSEQVRDLAQQLAQELTKKHPDLILWKMTKSLRPGKVFLDWSQNVFHKTTISPYSLRGRELPTVATPVTWDEVRAGADDPDGLAQFLFEDVLDRLDAHGDLIAGLP
;
A
#
# COMPACT_ATOMS: atom_id res chain seq x y z
N MET A 1 -5.24 17.29 -38.15
CA MET A 1 -4.99 16.86 -36.75
C MET A 1 -3.65 17.44 -36.38
N ALA A 2 -3.59 18.37 -35.43
CA ALA A 2 -2.32 19.00 -35.07
C ALA A 2 -1.38 17.94 -34.49
N ASP A 3 -0.12 17.95 -34.93
CA ASP A 3 0.96 17.12 -34.41
C ASP A 3 1.25 17.53 -32.96
N TRP A 4 0.49 16.98 -32.01
CA TRP A 4 0.77 17.15 -30.59
C TRP A 4 2.06 16.40 -30.27
N THR A 5 3.13 17.15 -30.07
CA THR A 5 4.38 16.60 -29.56
C THR A 5 4.36 16.77 -28.05
N PRO A 6 4.36 15.69 -27.24
CA PRO A 6 4.42 15.82 -25.80
C PRO A 6 5.68 16.57 -25.40
N GLU A 7 5.57 17.51 -24.47
CA GLU A 7 6.74 18.10 -23.83
C GLU A 7 7.51 17.00 -23.10
N VAL A 8 8.78 16.84 -23.46
CA VAL A 8 9.68 15.83 -22.89
C VAL A 8 10.73 16.54 -22.06
N THR A 9 10.74 16.26 -20.76
CA THR A 9 11.83 16.68 -19.87
C THR A 9 12.78 15.51 -19.68
N ARG A 10 14.09 15.76 -19.85
CA ARG A 10 15.12 14.76 -19.55
C ARG A 10 15.73 15.07 -18.20
N VAL A 11 15.71 14.11 -17.29
CA VAL A 11 16.24 14.24 -15.93
C VAL A 11 17.20 13.09 -15.63
N ASP A 12 18.27 13.38 -14.89
CA ASP A 12 19.11 12.35 -14.28
C ASP A 12 18.47 11.95 -12.94
N VAL A 13 18.18 10.67 -12.80
CA VAL A 13 17.66 10.07 -11.56
C VAL A 13 18.59 8.92 -11.19
N GLY A 14 19.35 9.07 -10.11
CA GLY A 14 20.26 8.03 -9.65
C GLY A 14 21.32 7.60 -10.67
N GLY A 15 21.82 8.53 -11.51
CA GLY A 15 22.78 8.26 -12.58
C GLY A 15 22.15 7.74 -13.87
N ARG A 16 20.81 7.75 -13.98
CA ARG A 16 20.05 7.26 -15.13
C ARG A 16 19.24 8.39 -15.75
N MET A 17 19.50 8.64 -17.04
CA MET A 17 18.73 9.62 -17.82
C MET A 17 17.33 9.09 -18.16
N LEU A 18 16.30 9.67 -17.55
CA LEU A 18 14.89 9.36 -17.82
C LEU A 18 14.23 10.43 -18.68
N ARG A 19 13.23 10.01 -19.46
CA ARG A 19 12.36 10.88 -20.25
C ARG A 19 11.01 10.99 -19.55
N LEU A 20 10.75 12.13 -18.91
CA LEU A 20 9.47 12.45 -18.29
C LEU A 20 8.59 13.20 -19.28
N THR A 21 7.29 12.93 -19.23
CA THR A 21 6.30 13.52 -20.15
C THR A 21 5.06 13.96 -19.40
N SER A 22 4.38 14.98 -19.94
CA SER A 22 3.08 15.44 -19.42
C SER A 22 3.13 15.85 -17.95
N LEU A 23 4.19 16.55 -17.54
CA LEU A 23 4.43 16.92 -16.14
C LEU A 23 3.31 17.82 -15.56
N SER A 24 2.77 18.73 -16.37
CA SER A 24 1.65 19.60 -16.00
C SER A 24 0.28 18.92 -16.02
N LYS A 25 0.21 17.62 -16.32
CA LYS A 25 -1.07 16.89 -16.36
C LYS A 25 -1.66 16.80 -14.96
N THR A 26 -2.88 17.28 -14.78
CA THR A 26 -3.64 17.10 -13.54
C THR A 26 -3.97 15.62 -13.33
N MET A 27 -3.52 15.07 -12.21
CA MET A 27 -3.77 13.70 -11.78
C MET A 27 -4.90 13.63 -10.76
N TYR A 28 -5.03 14.63 -9.88
CA TYR A 28 -6.12 14.77 -8.91
C TYR A 28 -6.83 16.12 -9.10
N PRO A 29 -7.98 16.15 -9.79
CA PRO A 29 -8.69 17.40 -10.07
C PRO A 29 -9.20 18.13 -8.81
N ALA A 30 -9.49 17.42 -7.73
CA ALA A 30 -10.02 18.03 -6.50
C ALA A 30 -9.02 18.94 -5.79
N THR A 31 -7.72 18.74 -6.05
CA THR A 31 -6.60 19.47 -5.42
C THR A 31 -5.68 20.10 -6.46
N ASP A 32 -6.07 20.08 -7.74
CA ASP A 32 -5.22 20.46 -8.89
C ASP A 32 -3.85 19.77 -8.94
N THR A 33 -3.66 18.66 -8.21
CA THR A 33 -2.36 17.97 -8.11
C THR A 33 -1.94 17.41 -9.46
N THR A 34 -0.75 17.79 -9.89
CA THR A 34 -0.16 17.45 -11.18
C THR A 34 0.69 16.18 -11.12
N LYS A 35 1.03 15.65 -12.30
CA LYS A 35 1.96 14.53 -12.42
C LYS A 35 3.35 14.88 -11.90
N ALA A 36 3.79 16.13 -12.03
CA ALA A 36 5.06 16.60 -11.48
C ALA A 36 5.09 16.45 -9.95
N GLU A 37 4.02 16.84 -9.26
CA GLU A 37 3.91 16.71 -7.79
C GLU A 37 3.82 15.25 -7.34
N VAL A 38 3.12 14.40 -8.10
CA VAL A 38 3.12 12.95 -7.86
C VAL A 38 4.54 12.36 -7.98
N LEU A 39 5.30 12.78 -8.99
CA LEU A 39 6.69 12.35 -9.17
C LEU A 39 7.60 12.86 -8.05
N ASP A 40 7.43 14.13 -7.64
CA ASP A 40 8.18 14.73 -6.53
C ASP A 40 7.93 13.98 -5.22
N TYR A 41 6.66 13.72 -4.91
CA TYR A 41 6.28 12.94 -3.72
C TYR A 41 6.98 11.58 -3.69
N TYR A 42 6.86 10.79 -4.76
CA TYR A 42 7.51 9.48 -4.82
C TYR A 42 9.03 9.57 -4.74
N ALA A 43 9.64 10.63 -5.26
CA ALA A 43 11.07 10.85 -5.13
C ALA A 43 11.48 11.16 -3.68
N ARG A 44 10.68 11.94 -2.96
CA ARG A 44 10.93 12.32 -1.56
C ARG A 44 10.68 11.16 -0.58
N VAL A 45 9.68 10.31 -0.82
CA VAL A 45 9.41 9.14 0.03
C VAL A 45 10.21 7.91 -0.36
N ALA A 46 10.91 7.90 -1.51
CA ALA A 46 11.69 6.75 -1.96
C ALA A 46 12.65 6.16 -0.91
N PRO A 47 13.38 6.95 -0.10
CA PRO A 47 14.29 6.38 0.91
C PRO A 47 13.60 5.49 1.95
N VAL A 48 12.32 5.74 2.24
CA VAL A 48 11.54 4.95 3.21
C VAL A 48 10.60 3.96 2.51
N LEU A 49 10.11 4.26 1.30
CA LEU A 49 9.22 3.38 0.54
C LEU A 49 9.97 2.19 -0.06
N LEU A 50 11.15 2.42 -0.66
CA LEU A 50 11.90 1.38 -1.37
C LEU A 50 12.23 0.16 -0.50
N PRO A 51 12.67 0.30 0.76
CA PRO A 51 12.85 -0.84 1.66
C PRO A 51 11.62 -1.76 1.74
N HIS A 52 10.42 -1.20 1.86
CA HIS A 52 9.16 -1.97 2.05
C HIS A 52 8.66 -2.69 0.80
N ILE A 53 9.24 -2.40 -0.38
CA ILE A 53 8.91 -3.05 -1.66
C ILE A 53 10.09 -3.79 -2.28
N ALA A 54 11.29 -3.73 -1.68
CA ALA A 54 12.50 -4.34 -2.21
C ALA A 54 12.32 -5.87 -2.32
N GLY A 55 12.76 -6.43 -3.45
CA GLY A 55 12.62 -7.87 -3.72
C GLY A 55 11.18 -8.36 -3.90
N ARG A 56 10.17 -7.48 -3.89
CA ARG A 56 8.75 -7.86 -4.05
C ARG A 56 8.28 -7.57 -5.48
N PRO A 57 7.57 -8.51 -6.15
CA PRO A 57 7.02 -8.26 -7.48
C PRO A 57 5.89 -7.22 -7.42
N VAL A 58 6.10 -6.08 -8.09
CA VAL A 58 5.20 -4.92 -7.99
C VAL A 58 4.03 -5.03 -8.98
N THR A 59 2.82 -5.00 -8.43
CA THR A 59 1.58 -4.72 -9.18
C THR A 59 1.32 -3.22 -9.15
N ARG A 60 1.04 -2.63 -10.31
CA ARG A 60 0.71 -1.20 -10.40
C ARG A 60 -0.77 -1.03 -10.66
N VAL A 61 -1.35 0.02 -10.08
CA VAL A 61 -2.64 0.56 -10.56
C VAL A 61 -2.38 1.91 -11.20
N ARG A 62 -2.81 2.01 -12.46
CA ARG A 62 -2.47 3.12 -13.34
C ARG A 62 -3.71 3.93 -13.69
N TRP A 63 -3.55 5.25 -13.67
CA TRP A 63 -4.56 6.22 -14.11
C TRP A 63 -3.98 7.06 -15.24
N PRO A 64 -4.00 6.59 -16.49
CA PRO A 64 -3.37 7.32 -17.59
C PRO A 64 -3.86 8.74 -17.75
N HIS A 65 -5.10 9.02 -17.34
CA HIS A 65 -5.78 10.30 -17.48
C HIS A 65 -6.20 10.95 -16.15
N GLY A 66 -5.63 10.51 -15.03
CA GLY A 66 -5.97 11.02 -13.70
C GLY A 66 -7.14 10.28 -13.04
N VAL A 67 -7.38 10.55 -11.76
CA VAL A 67 -8.26 9.76 -10.88
C VAL A 67 -9.75 9.84 -11.20
N ALA A 68 -10.15 10.84 -12.00
CA ALA A 68 -11.53 11.01 -12.46
C ALA A 68 -11.88 10.09 -13.66
N GLU A 69 -10.89 9.45 -14.26
CA GLU A 69 -11.04 8.56 -15.42
C GLU A 69 -10.69 7.10 -15.08
N ASP A 70 -10.85 6.22 -16.07
CA ASP A 70 -10.64 4.79 -15.92
C ASP A 70 -9.21 4.45 -15.49
N ARG A 71 -9.15 3.46 -14.59
CA ARG A 71 -7.91 2.85 -14.10
C ARG A 71 -7.74 1.46 -14.65
N PHE A 72 -6.52 0.95 -14.62
CA PHE A 72 -6.28 -0.48 -14.81
C PHE A 72 -5.19 -1.02 -13.89
N PHE A 73 -5.33 -2.31 -13.58
CA PHE A 73 -4.35 -3.09 -12.85
C PHE A 73 -3.35 -3.67 -13.85
N GLU A 74 -2.08 -3.46 -13.60
CA GLU A 74 -1.01 -3.94 -14.46
C GLU A 74 -0.04 -4.77 -13.62
N LYS A 75 -0.05 -6.08 -13.85
CA LYS A 75 0.89 -7.04 -13.25
C LYS A 75 2.06 -7.29 -14.18
N ASN A 76 1.75 -7.66 -15.42
CA ASN A 76 2.75 -7.95 -16.44
C ASN A 76 3.45 -6.67 -16.90
N LEU A 77 4.77 -6.73 -17.11
CA LEU A 77 5.51 -5.68 -17.80
C LEU A 77 5.19 -5.73 -19.30
N PRO A 78 5.01 -4.57 -19.95
CA PRO A 78 4.86 -4.52 -21.40
C PRO A 78 6.18 -4.92 -22.09
N SER A 79 6.10 -5.42 -23.32
CA SER A 79 7.28 -5.82 -24.11
C SER A 79 8.30 -4.69 -24.31
N GLY A 80 7.84 -3.44 -24.32
CA GLY A 80 8.69 -2.24 -24.42
C GLY A 80 9.30 -1.76 -23.10
N ALA A 81 9.16 -2.50 -21.99
CA ALA A 81 9.79 -2.13 -20.73
C ALA A 81 11.33 -2.11 -20.85
N PRO A 82 12.02 -1.07 -20.35
CA PRO A 82 13.46 -0.94 -20.48
C PRO A 82 14.23 -2.16 -19.96
N SER A 83 15.33 -2.50 -20.64
CA SER A 83 16.18 -3.65 -20.27
C SER A 83 16.83 -3.51 -18.90
N TRP A 84 17.02 -2.28 -18.43
CA TRP A 84 17.60 -1.99 -17.11
C TRP A 84 16.59 -2.13 -15.97
N LEU A 85 15.28 -2.26 -16.24
CA LEU A 85 14.27 -2.46 -15.20
C LEU A 85 14.32 -3.95 -14.77
N PRO A 86 14.72 -4.23 -13.51
CA PRO A 86 14.75 -5.59 -13.00
C PRO A 86 13.36 -6.21 -13.02
N ARG A 87 13.30 -7.53 -13.22
CA ARG A 87 12.04 -8.25 -13.39
C ARG A 87 12.16 -9.69 -12.94
N VAL A 88 11.04 -10.23 -12.48
CA VAL A 88 10.89 -11.64 -12.11
C VAL A 88 9.70 -12.22 -12.87
N ARG A 89 9.81 -13.47 -13.31
CA ARG A 89 8.67 -14.22 -13.84
C ARG A 89 8.12 -15.11 -12.74
N VAL A 90 6.86 -14.93 -12.41
CA VAL A 90 6.13 -15.77 -11.45
C VAL A 90 4.91 -16.29 -12.17
N ASP A 91 4.80 -17.62 -12.26
CA ASP A 91 3.90 -18.32 -13.18
C ASP A 91 4.06 -17.78 -14.61
N ASP A 92 2.97 -17.29 -15.21
CA ASP A 92 2.97 -16.72 -16.55
C ASP A 92 3.17 -15.21 -16.64
N VAL A 93 3.37 -14.54 -15.50
CA VAL A 93 3.41 -13.08 -15.39
C VAL A 93 4.82 -12.59 -15.10
N THR A 94 5.26 -11.57 -15.84
CA THR A 94 6.56 -10.91 -15.62
C THR A 94 6.34 -9.61 -14.86
N PHE A 95 6.75 -9.56 -13.60
CA PHE A 95 6.60 -8.39 -12.73
C PHE A 95 7.88 -7.55 -12.73
N PRO A 96 7.78 -6.21 -12.57
CA PRO A 96 8.94 -5.40 -12.20
C PRO A 96 9.33 -5.68 -10.75
N LEU A 97 10.64 -5.67 -10.50
CA LEU A 97 11.20 -5.42 -9.17
C LEU A 97 11.65 -3.96 -9.13
N VAL A 98 11.50 -3.32 -7.97
CA VAL A 98 11.77 -1.89 -7.79
C VAL A 98 12.72 -1.73 -6.62
N GLU A 99 13.98 -1.47 -6.94
CA GLU A 99 15.11 -1.45 -6.02
C GLU A 99 15.75 -0.06 -5.90
N ASP A 100 15.50 0.82 -6.87
CA ASP A 100 16.09 2.15 -6.91
C ASP A 100 15.07 3.25 -7.30
N LEU A 101 15.45 4.50 -7.04
CA LEU A 101 14.63 5.66 -7.32
C LEU A 101 14.30 5.79 -8.82
N ALA A 102 15.22 5.48 -9.72
CA ALA A 102 14.99 5.61 -11.16
C ALA A 102 13.95 4.61 -11.68
N GLN A 103 13.93 3.40 -11.12
CA GLN A 103 12.93 2.38 -11.39
C GLN A 103 11.55 2.82 -10.89
N LEU A 104 11.47 3.35 -9.66
CA LEU A 104 10.23 3.90 -9.12
C LEU A 104 9.71 5.08 -9.96
N THR A 105 10.58 6.07 -10.24
CA THR A 105 10.26 7.23 -11.09
C THR A 105 9.76 6.81 -12.46
N TYR A 106 10.34 5.77 -13.07
CA TYR A 106 9.86 5.23 -14.35
C TYR A 106 8.43 4.70 -14.25
N LEU A 107 8.11 3.89 -13.23
CA LEU A 107 6.75 3.37 -13.05
C LEU A 107 5.73 4.49 -12.79
N VAL A 108 6.09 5.47 -11.96
CA VAL A 108 5.24 6.63 -11.66
C VAL A 108 5.04 7.50 -12.90
N ASN A 109 6.07 7.66 -13.74
CA ASN A 109 5.97 8.37 -15.02
C ASN A 109 5.04 7.65 -16.01
N LEU A 110 4.77 6.36 -15.84
CA LEU A 110 3.72 5.63 -16.57
C LEU A 110 2.31 5.82 -15.96
N ASN A 111 2.16 6.78 -15.05
CA ASN A 111 0.96 7.12 -14.31
C ASN A 111 0.52 6.01 -13.33
N SER A 112 1.48 5.26 -12.79
CA SER A 112 1.24 4.34 -11.67
C SER A 112 1.10 5.16 -10.40
N LEU A 113 -0.15 5.31 -9.92
CA LEU A 113 -0.42 6.01 -8.68
C LEU A 113 -0.35 5.07 -7.48
N GLU A 114 -0.76 3.80 -7.65
CA GLU A 114 -0.71 2.83 -6.56
C GLU A 114 0.35 1.76 -6.84
N ILE A 115 1.18 1.51 -5.83
CA ILE A 115 2.18 0.44 -5.78
C ILE A 115 1.69 -0.63 -4.82
N HIS A 116 1.45 -1.82 -5.34
CA HIS A 116 0.98 -2.96 -4.56
C HIS A 116 2.01 -4.09 -4.60
N VAL A 117 2.23 -4.72 -3.46
CA VAL A 117 3.21 -5.80 -3.29
C VAL A 117 2.61 -6.98 -2.51
N PRO A 118 3.08 -8.21 -2.76
CA PRO A 118 2.75 -9.34 -1.89
C PRO A 118 3.45 -9.24 -0.53
N GLN A 119 3.17 -10.21 0.34
CA GLN A 119 3.83 -10.32 1.66
C GLN A 119 5.08 -11.22 1.65
N TRP A 120 5.54 -11.61 0.46
CA TRP A 120 6.74 -12.41 0.22
C TRP A 120 7.69 -11.68 -0.72
N THR A 121 8.93 -12.15 -0.78
CA THR A 121 10.01 -11.64 -1.63
C THR A 121 10.50 -12.73 -2.59
N VAL A 122 11.38 -12.35 -3.50
CA VAL A 122 12.02 -13.26 -4.45
C VAL A 122 13.49 -13.41 -4.09
N GLU A 123 13.96 -14.65 -4.08
CA GLU A 123 15.38 -15.00 -3.97
C GLU A 123 15.76 -15.90 -5.15
N ASP A 124 16.88 -15.60 -5.82
CA ASP A 124 17.36 -16.35 -7.00
C ASP A 124 16.31 -16.56 -8.11
N GLY A 125 15.36 -15.63 -8.23
CA GLY A 125 14.30 -15.65 -9.23
C GLY A 125 13.05 -16.43 -8.82
N GLU A 126 13.03 -17.04 -7.63
CA GLU A 126 11.91 -17.81 -7.12
C GLU A 126 11.24 -17.13 -5.91
N PRO A 127 9.91 -17.22 -5.76
CA PRO A 127 9.22 -16.77 -4.56
C PRO A 127 9.68 -17.54 -3.31
N VAL A 128 9.96 -16.82 -2.23
CA VAL A 128 10.18 -17.41 -0.90
C VAL A 128 8.95 -17.24 0.00
N ASN A 129 8.99 -17.84 1.18
CA ASN A 129 7.92 -17.70 2.16
C ASN A 129 7.74 -16.24 2.60
N PRO A 130 6.53 -15.83 3.00
CA PRO A 130 6.27 -14.49 3.54
C PRO A 130 7.18 -14.11 4.70
N ASP A 131 7.79 -12.94 4.59
CA ASP A 131 8.58 -12.27 5.62
C ASP A 131 7.74 -11.28 6.44
N ARG A 132 6.45 -11.13 6.09
CA ARG A 132 5.50 -10.36 6.88
C ARG A 132 4.07 -10.89 6.82
N LEU A 133 3.30 -10.55 7.85
CA LEU A 133 1.85 -10.72 7.97
C LEU A 133 1.20 -9.36 7.71
N VAL A 134 0.02 -9.36 7.08
CA VAL A 134 -0.87 -8.21 7.04
C VAL A 134 -2.25 -8.55 7.60
N VAL A 135 -2.78 -7.67 8.45
CA VAL A 135 -4.16 -7.70 8.93
C VAL A 135 -4.87 -6.46 8.39
N ASP A 136 -5.73 -6.66 7.41
CA ASP A 136 -6.45 -5.59 6.71
C ASP A 136 -7.83 -5.37 7.34
N LEU A 137 -8.08 -4.14 7.79
CA LEU A 137 -9.27 -3.74 8.52
C LEU A 137 -10.16 -2.89 7.62
N ASP A 138 -11.23 -3.49 7.12
CA ASP A 138 -12.14 -2.91 6.12
C ASP A 138 -13.50 -2.52 6.75
N PRO A 139 -13.78 -1.23 6.97
CA PRO A 139 -15.02 -0.83 7.61
C PRO A 139 -16.22 -0.86 6.65
N GLY A 140 -17.35 -1.39 7.12
CA GLY A 140 -18.64 -1.37 6.44
C GLY A 140 -19.52 -0.21 6.94
N PRO A 141 -19.95 0.73 6.07
CA PRO A 141 -20.75 1.88 6.48
C PRO A 141 -21.96 1.49 7.35
N PRO A 142 -22.27 2.23 8.43
CA PRO A 142 -21.68 3.52 8.82
C PRO A 142 -20.32 3.46 9.54
N ALA A 143 -19.76 2.27 9.80
CA ALA A 143 -18.42 2.18 10.37
C ALA A 143 -17.37 2.79 9.42
N GLY A 144 -16.33 3.36 10.01
CA GLY A 144 -15.20 4.00 9.34
C GLY A 144 -13.88 3.74 10.07
N LEU A 145 -12.96 4.70 9.96
CA LEU A 145 -11.62 4.59 10.54
C LEU A 145 -11.63 4.50 12.07
N HIS A 146 -12.61 5.13 12.73
CA HIS A 146 -12.83 5.03 14.17
C HIS A 146 -12.97 3.58 14.65
N GLU A 147 -13.90 2.82 14.04
CA GLU A 147 -14.09 1.41 14.37
C GLU A 147 -12.85 0.59 14.00
N CYS A 148 -12.16 0.91 12.90
CA CYS A 148 -10.89 0.28 12.55
C CYS A 148 -9.84 0.48 13.64
N CYS A 149 -9.73 1.67 14.25
CA CYS A 149 -8.80 1.94 15.34
C CYS A 149 -9.13 1.10 16.58
N ARG A 150 -10.40 1.01 16.94
CA ARG A 150 -10.86 0.16 18.05
C ARG A 150 -10.52 -1.31 17.81
N VAL A 151 -10.72 -1.80 16.60
CA VAL A 151 -10.36 -3.18 16.21
C VAL A 151 -8.85 -3.37 16.16
N ALA A 152 -8.10 -2.36 15.73
CA ALA A 152 -6.65 -2.42 15.67
C ALA A 152 -6.02 -2.63 17.05
N LEU A 153 -6.54 -1.97 18.08
CA LEU A 153 -6.10 -2.18 19.47
C LEU A 153 -6.37 -3.63 19.94
N LEU A 154 -7.53 -4.21 19.60
CA LEU A 154 -7.84 -5.60 19.93
C LEU A 154 -6.92 -6.59 19.21
N VAL A 155 -6.60 -6.32 17.94
CA VAL A 155 -5.65 -7.13 17.15
C VAL A 155 -4.24 -7.03 17.74
N ARG A 156 -3.82 -5.82 18.12
CA ARG A 156 -2.54 -5.56 18.78
C ARG A 156 -2.38 -6.38 20.04
N ASP A 157 -3.29 -6.23 20.99
CA ASP A 157 -3.22 -6.93 22.27
C ASP A 157 -3.12 -8.45 22.07
N ARG A 158 -3.84 -8.97 21.07
CA ARG A 158 -3.87 -10.40 20.77
C ARG A 158 -2.58 -10.92 20.14
N LEU A 159 -1.96 -10.16 19.23
CA LEU A 159 -0.75 -10.58 18.50
C LEU A 159 0.54 -10.23 19.26
N GLU A 160 0.59 -9.14 20.01
CA GLU A 160 1.72 -8.83 20.91
C GLU A 160 1.82 -9.87 22.03
N ALA A 161 0.70 -10.42 22.52
CA ALA A 161 0.71 -11.55 23.45
C ALA A 161 1.32 -12.84 22.85
N LEU A 162 1.46 -12.91 21.52
CA LEU A 162 2.17 -13.99 20.80
C LEU A 162 3.61 -13.61 20.43
N GLY A 163 4.08 -12.44 20.86
CA GLY A 163 5.43 -11.94 20.55
C GLY A 163 5.56 -11.25 19.19
N LEU A 164 4.45 -10.93 18.51
CA LEU A 164 4.48 -10.18 17.25
C LEU A 164 4.33 -8.68 17.50
N THR A 165 5.34 -7.90 17.13
CA THR A 165 5.25 -6.44 17.09
C THR A 165 4.45 -6.00 15.88
N LEU A 166 3.43 -5.16 16.11
CA LEU A 166 2.56 -4.66 15.06
C LEU A 166 2.85 -3.20 14.69
N PHE A 167 2.74 -2.93 13.39
CA PHE A 167 2.95 -1.64 12.75
C PHE A 167 1.66 -1.15 12.09
N PRO A 168 0.98 -0.12 12.62
CA PRO A 168 -0.26 0.38 12.06
C PRO A 168 -0.03 1.36 10.90
N VAL A 169 -0.80 1.17 9.83
CA VAL A 169 -0.74 1.96 8.60
C VAL A 169 -2.16 2.31 8.18
N THR A 170 -2.54 3.58 8.13
CA THR A 170 -3.84 3.97 7.55
C THR A 170 -3.84 3.62 6.06
N SER A 171 -4.97 3.16 5.51
CA SER A 171 -4.96 2.63 4.13
C SER A 171 -4.84 3.71 3.04
N GLY A 172 -5.01 4.99 3.40
CA GLY A 172 -5.29 6.09 2.46
C GLY A 172 -6.68 6.02 1.84
N SER A 173 -7.56 5.12 2.29
CA SER A 173 -8.90 4.93 1.74
C SER A 173 -9.97 5.04 2.82
N LYS A 174 -10.42 3.92 3.40
CA LYS A 174 -11.47 3.93 4.43
C LYS A 174 -11.01 3.28 5.73
N GLY A 175 -10.19 2.25 5.62
CA GLY A 175 -9.70 1.46 6.74
C GLY A 175 -8.23 1.66 7.03
N MET A 176 -7.63 0.64 7.62
CA MET A 176 -6.20 0.59 7.96
C MET A 176 -5.67 -0.84 7.90
N GLN A 177 -4.35 -0.97 7.89
CA GLN A 177 -3.62 -2.21 7.85
C GLN A 177 -2.69 -2.30 9.07
N LEU A 178 -2.54 -3.50 9.61
CA LEU A 178 -1.55 -3.80 10.63
C LEU A 178 -0.57 -4.80 10.06
N TYR A 179 0.72 -4.47 10.10
CA TYR A 179 1.79 -5.34 9.61
C TYR A 179 2.58 -5.92 10.78
N ALA A 180 3.11 -7.13 10.59
CA ALA A 180 4.05 -7.75 11.52
C ALA A 180 5.17 -8.44 10.73
N ALA A 181 6.41 -8.33 11.18
CA ALA A 181 7.50 -9.13 10.61
C ALA A 181 7.32 -10.61 10.95
N LEU A 182 7.70 -11.49 10.01
CA LEU A 182 7.73 -12.94 10.15
C LEU A 182 9.15 -13.45 9.87
N GLY A 183 9.46 -14.64 10.38
CA GLY A 183 10.77 -15.28 10.18
C GLY A 183 10.95 -15.99 8.83
N GLY A 184 9.94 -16.02 7.95
CA GLY A 184 9.98 -16.80 6.70
C GLY A 184 9.72 -18.31 6.87
N ASP A 185 9.36 -18.76 8.08
CA ASP A 185 9.15 -20.19 8.36
C ASP A 185 7.75 -20.71 7.95
N LEU A 186 6.84 -19.80 7.58
CA LEU A 186 5.45 -20.11 7.29
C LEU A 186 5.12 -19.89 5.82
N THR A 187 4.36 -20.79 5.20
CA THR A 187 3.83 -20.56 3.86
C THR A 187 2.72 -19.51 3.86
N SER A 188 2.40 -18.93 2.69
CA SER A 188 1.28 -17.99 2.55
C SER A 188 -0.06 -18.58 3.03
N GLU A 189 -0.30 -19.88 2.82
CA GLU A 189 -1.49 -20.57 3.31
C GLU A 189 -1.54 -20.59 4.84
N GLN A 190 -0.41 -20.90 5.49
CA GLN A 190 -0.32 -20.93 6.95
C GLN A 190 -0.53 -19.54 7.54
N VAL A 191 0.10 -18.50 6.98
CA VAL A 191 -0.09 -17.10 7.42
C VAL A 191 -1.55 -16.67 7.23
N ARG A 192 -2.17 -17.01 6.10
CA ARG A 192 -3.59 -16.75 5.84
C ARG A 192 -4.51 -17.48 6.81
N ASP A 193 -4.21 -18.73 7.15
CA ASP A 193 -5.03 -19.51 8.09
C ASP A 193 -4.91 -18.96 9.52
N LEU A 194 -3.72 -18.50 9.93
CA LEU A 194 -3.51 -17.78 11.19
C LEU A 194 -4.35 -16.49 11.24
N ALA A 195 -4.29 -15.68 10.18
CA ALA A 195 -5.10 -14.46 10.08
C ALA A 195 -6.61 -14.76 10.11
N GLN A 196 -7.05 -15.86 9.50
CA GLN A 196 -8.45 -16.28 9.53
C GLN A 196 -8.88 -16.74 10.92
N GLN A 197 -8.05 -17.52 11.62
CA GLN A 197 -8.33 -17.94 13.00
C GLN A 197 -8.44 -16.75 13.94
N LEU A 198 -7.51 -15.79 13.83
CA LEU A 198 -7.57 -14.51 14.55
C LEU A 198 -8.90 -13.78 14.29
N ALA A 199 -9.27 -13.63 13.02
CA ALA A 199 -10.50 -12.95 12.62
C ALA A 199 -11.76 -13.66 13.19
N GLN A 200 -11.79 -14.99 13.17
CA GLN A 200 -12.86 -15.80 13.75
C GLN A 200 -12.94 -15.64 15.28
N GLU A 201 -11.80 -15.69 15.96
CA GLU A 201 -11.70 -15.52 17.42
C GLU A 201 -12.23 -14.15 17.84
N LEU A 202 -11.74 -13.08 17.20
CA LEU A 202 -12.14 -11.71 17.51
C LEU A 202 -13.59 -11.43 17.12
N THR A 203 -14.08 -11.97 16.01
CA THR A 203 -15.52 -11.89 15.66
C THR A 203 -16.39 -12.55 16.73
N LYS A 204 -15.96 -13.69 17.29
CA LYS A 204 -16.74 -14.39 18.34
C LYS A 204 -16.78 -13.57 19.63
N LYS A 205 -15.69 -12.89 19.98
CA LYS A 205 -15.59 -12.06 21.19
C LYS A 205 -16.28 -10.70 21.04
N HIS A 206 -16.26 -10.11 19.85
CA HIS A 206 -16.79 -8.78 19.56
C HIS A 206 -17.73 -8.81 18.33
N PRO A 207 -18.83 -9.57 18.36
CA PRO A 207 -19.67 -9.83 17.18
C PRO A 207 -20.37 -8.58 16.64
N ASP A 208 -20.54 -7.54 17.47
CA ASP A 208 -21.19 -6.28 17.08
C ASP A 208 -20.22 -5.31 16.40
N LEU A 209 -18.90 -5.53 16.51
CA LEU A 209 -17.86 -4.65 15.97
C LEU A 209 -17.09 -5.30 14.82
N ILE A 210 -16.90 -6.63 14.86
CA ILE A 210 -15.98 -7.34 13.96
C ILE A 210 -16.73 -8.37 13.12
N LEU A 211 -16.30 -8.54 11.87
CA LEU A 211 -16.77 -9.57 10.94
C LEU A 211 -15.58 -10.26 10.27
N TRP A 212 -15.58 -11.60 10.22
CA TRP A 212 -14.61 -12.36 9.42
C TRP A 212 -15.21 -12.97 8.14
N LYS A 213 -16.54 -13.01 8.03
CA LYS A 213 -17.23 -13.55 6.85
C LYS A 213 -17.18 -12.55 5.71
N MET A 214 -16.84 -13.00 4.51
CA MET A 214 -16.73 -12.14 3.32
C MET A 214 -18.07 -11.52 2.87
N THR A 215 -19.20 -12.07 3.30
CA THR A 215 -20.56 -11.67 2.92
C THR A 215 -20.80 -10.17 3.17
N LYS A 216 -20.88 -9.39 2.09
CA LYS A 216 -21.01 -7.92 2.16
C LYS A 216 -22.25 -7.44 2.92
N SER A 217 -23.37 -8.17 2.84
CA SER A 217 -24.61 -7.80 3.54
C SER A 217 -24.50 -7.89 5.08
N LEU A 218 -23.46 -8.52 5.62
CA LEU A 218 -23.21 -8.61 7.07
C LEU A 218 -22.28 -7.49 7.59
N ARG A 219 -21.70 -6.68 6.69
CA ARG A 219 -20.72 -5.65 7.02
C ARG A 219 -21.27 -4.34 7.63
N PRO A 220 -22.53 -3.91 7.42
CA PRO A 220 -22.96 -2.61 7.91
C PRO A 220 -22.69 -2.42 9.40
N GLY A 221 -21.98 -1.34 9.75
CA GLY A 221 -21.61 -0.98 11.12
C GLY A 221 -20.47 -1.80 11.73
N LYS A 222 -19.78 -2.64 10.95
CA LYS A 222 -18.72 -3.54 11.42
C LYS A 222 -17.44 -3.39 10.61
N VAL A 223 -16.33 -3.80 11.20
CA VAL A 223 -15.04 -3.92 10.53
C VAL A 223 -14.86 -5.35 10.06
N PHE A 224 -14.72 -5.51 8.75
CA PHE A 224 -14.31 -6.77 8.14
C PHE A 224 -12.80 -6.95 8.31
N LEU A 225 -12.41 -8.02 8.98
CA LEU A 225 -11.02 -8.48 9.08
C LEU A 225 -10.71 -9.32 7.84
N ASP A 226 -10.11 -8.71 6.81
CA ASP A 226 -9.83 -9.39 5.54
C ASP A 226 -8.57 -10.26 5.64
N TRP A 227 -8.75 -11.44 6.25
CA TRP A 227 -7.72 -12.47 6.37
C TRP A 227 -7.16 -12.95 5.02
N SER A 228 -7.87 -12.70 3.91
CA SER A 228 -7.45 -13.20 2.60
C SER A 228 -6.32 -12.40 1.96
N GLN A 229 -5.93 -11.25 2.53
CA GLN A 229 -4.80 -10.44 2.04
C GLN A 229 -3.43 -11.14 2.13
N ASN A 230 -3.32 -12.21 2.91
CA ASN A 230 -2.12 -13.04 3.02
C ASN A 230 -2.05 -14.20 2.01
N VAL A 231 -3.01 -14.31 1.09
CA VAL A 231 -2.96 -15.32 0.02
C VAL A 231 -1.80 -15.00 -0.94
N PHE A 232 -1.06 -16.02 -1.39
CA PHE A 232 0.14 -15.90 -2.22
C PHE A 232 0.00 -14.94 -3.42
N HIS A 233 -1.09 -15.03 -4.20
CA HIS A 233 -1.28 -14.19 -5.40
C HIS A 233 -1.94 -12.82 -5.14
N LYS A 234 -2.24 -12.49 -3.87
CA LYS A 234 -2.76 -11.17 -3.50
C LYS A 234 -1.63 -10.19 -3.22
N THR A 235 -1.95 -8.92 -3.42
CA THR A 235 -1.08 -7.80 -3.12
C THR A 235 -1.85 -6.79 -2.30
N THR A 236 -1.18 -6.14 -1.36
CA THR A 236 -1.72 -4.99 -0.63
C THR A 236 -1.06 -3.72 -1.11
N ILE A 237 -1.73 -2.59 -0.88
CA ILE A 237 -1.11 -1.28 -1.07
C ILE A 237 0.16 -1.20 -0.19
N SER A 238 1.28 -0.80 -0.78
CA SER A 238 2.51 -0.60 -0.02
C SER A 238 2.36 0.60 0.92
N PRO A 239 2.92 0.56 2.15
CA PRO A 239 3.18 1.78 2.90
C PRO A 239 3.84 2.84 2.03
N TYR A 240 3.47 4.11 2.24
CA TYR A 240 3.89 5.29 1.49
C TYR A 240 3.41 5.35 0.02
N SER A 241 2.62 4.39 -0.46
CA SER A 241 2.00 4.51 -1.78
C SER A 241 0.82 5.48 -1.74
N LEU A 242 0.72 6.33 -2.76
CA LEU A 242 -0.49 7.11 -3.05
C LEU A 242 -1.68 6.18 -3.33
N ARG A 243 -2.88 6.73 -3.18
CA ARG A 243 -4.16 6.11 -3.53
C ARG A 243 -4.79 6.86 -4.70
N GLY A 244 -5.28 6.12 -5.69
CA GLY A 244 -6.02 6.72 -6.81
C GLY A 244 -7.48 6.97 -6.44
N ARG A 245 -7.70 7.92 -5.53
CA ARG A 245 -9.02 8.39 -5.08
C ARG A 245 -9.20 9.86 -5.45
N GLU A 246 -10.32 10.46 -5.02
CA GLU A 246 -10.62 11.88 -5.26
C GLU A 246 -9.51 12.80 -4.75
N LEU A 247 -8.99 12.52 -3.56
CA LEU A 247 -7.87 13.23 -2.94
C LEU A 247 -6.57 12.40 -3.03
N PRO A 248 -5.39 13.05 -3.08
CA PRO A 248 -4.08 12.39 -3.13
C PRO A 248 -3.67 11.85 -1.75
N THR A 249 -4.47 10.93 -1.22
CA THR A 249 -4.20 10.27 0.06
C THR A 249 -3.17 9.17 -0.06
N VAL A 250 -2.56 8.81 1.06
CA VAL A 250 -1.45 7.85 1.13
C VAL A 250 -1.73 6.74 2.13
N ALA A 251 -1.25 5.52 1.85
CA ALA A 251 -1.16 4.47 2.84
C ALA A 251 -0.07 4.81 3.89
N THR A 252 -0.47 5.37 5.03
CA THR A 252 0.43 6.14 5.90
C THR A 252 0.71 5.44 7.22
N PRO A 253 1.97 5.13 7.53
CA PRO A 253 2.38 4.73 8.86
C PRO A 253 1.98 5.72 9.96
N VAL A 254 1.43 5.19 11.05
CA VAL A 254 0.99 5.97 12.22
C VAL A 254 1.53 5.38 13.51
N THR A 255 1.52 6.17 14.57
CA THR A 255 1.87 5.71 15.92
C THR A 255 0.67 5.04 16.57
N TRP A 256 0.94 4.22 17.59
CA TRP A 256 -0.12 3.64 18.40
C TRP A 256 -0.86 4.67 19.28
N ASP A 257 -0.23 5.80 19.59
CA ASP A 257 -0.87 6.90 20.31
C ASP A 257 -1.97 7.54 19.44
N GLU A 258 -1.69 7.74 18.15
CA GLU A 258 -2.68 8.20 17.16
C GLU A 258 -3.80 7.18 16.97
N VAL A 259 -3.49 5.88 16.93
CA VAL A 259 -4.52 4.83 16.85
C VAL A 259 -5.40 4.84 18.11
N ARG A 260 -4.83 5.06 19.30
CA ARG A 260 -5.63 5.21 20.53
C ARG A 260 -6.52 6.45 20.47
N ALA A 261 -6.00 7.59 20.02
CA ALA A 261 -6.80 8.80 19.83
C ALA A 261 -7.97 8.55 18.86
N GLY A 262 -7.73 7.90 17.72
CA GLY A 262 -8.79 7.54 16.76
C GLY A 262 -9.79 6.49 17.27
N ALA A 263 -9.40 5.68 18.25
CA ALA A 263 -10.29 4.72 18.91
C ALA A 263 -11.18 5.38 19.98
N ASP A 264 -10.72 6.47 20.59
CA ASP A 264 -11.44 7.24 21.61
C ASP A 264 -12.37 8.31 20.99
N ASP A 265 -11.93 8.94 19.90
CA ASP A 265 -12.65 10.00 19.19
C ASP A 265 -12.67 9.72 17.68
N PRO A 266 -13.85 9.75 17.00
CA PRO A 266 -13.93 9.60 15.55
C PRO A 266 -13.07 10.58 14.74
N ASP A 267 -12.76 11.76 15.28
CA ASP A 267 -11.91 12.77 14.63
C ASP A 267 -10.44 12.67 15.10
N GLY A 268 -10.11 11.73 15.99
CA GLY A 268 -8.77 11.56 16.56
C GLY A 268 -7.72 10.98 15.60
N LEU A 269 -8.15 10.40 14.48
CA LEU A 269 -7.27 9.94 13.39
C LEU A 269 -7.96 10.07 12.03
N ALA A 270 -7.24 10.59 11.04
CA ALA A 270 -7.70 10.71 9.66
C ALA A 270 -6.83 9.91 8.68
N GLN A 271 -7.30 9.81 7.43
CA GLN A 271 -6.42 9.46 6.31
C GLN A 271 -5.59 10.70 5.95
N PHE A 272 -4.35 10.50 5.50
CA PHE A 272 -3.40 11.60 5.26
C PHE A 272 -3.29 11.92 3.77
N LEU A 273 -3.20 13.21 3.45
CA LEU A 273 -2.75 13.67 2.14
C LEU A 273 -1.24 13.50 2.01
N PHE A 274 -0.77 13.47 0.79
CA PHE A 274 0.63 13.28 0.48
C PHE A 274 1.55 14.37 1.03
N GLU A 275 1.10 15.62 1.16
CA GLU A 275 1.84 16.68 1.86
C GLU A 275 1.97 16.39 3.36
N ASP A 276 0.88 15.97 4.01
CA ASP A 276 0.90 15.59 5.43
C ASP A 276 1.93 14.48 5.67
N VAL A 277 2.04 13.52 4.75
CA VAL A 277 3.03 12.44 4.86
C VAL A 277 4.46 12.94 4.78
N LEU A 278 4.74 13.96 3.96
CA LEU A 278 6.07 14.55 3.87
C LEU A 278 6.42 15.27 5.18
N ASP A 279 5.50 16.04 5.74
CA ASP A 279 5.68 16.70 7.05
C ASP A 279 5.89 15.68 8.18
N ARG A 280 5.14 14.56 8.13
CA ARG A 280 5.29 13.46 9.09
C ARG A 280 6.65 12.77 8.98
N LEU A 281 7.18 12.58 7.78
CA LEU A 281 8.51 11.99 7.59
C LEU A 281 9.60 12.89 8.18
N ASP A 282 9.47 14.21 8.02
CA ASP A 282 10.40 15.17 8.63
C ASP A 282 10.32 15.14 10.17
N ALA A 283 9.13 14.92 10.74
CA ALA A 283 8.91 14.87 12.18
C ALA A 283 9.27 13.53 12.85
N HIS A 284 9.00 12.41 12.18
CA HIS A 284 9.03 11.07 12.79
C HIS A 284 10.00 10.09 12.12
N GLY A 285 10.48 10.39 10.91
CA GLY A 285 11.17 9.40 10.07
C GLY A 285 10.25 8.24 9.67
N ASP A 286 10.84 7.07 9.42
CA ASP A 286 10.09 5.86 9.11
C ASP A 286 9.60 5.16 10.39
N LEU A 287 8.30 5.32 10.69
CA LEU A 287 7.63 4.70 11.83
C LEU A 287 7.55 3.17 11.75
N ILE A 288 7.82 2.58 10.58
CA ILE A 288 7.78 1.15 10.33
C ILE A 288 9.12 0.60 9.86
N ALA A 289 10.23 1.27 10.15
CA ALA A 289 11.58 0.83 9.78
C ALA A 289 11.95 -0.59 10.26
N GLY A 290 11.23 -1.13 11.25
CA GLY A 290 11.38 -2.51 11.73
C GLY A 290 10.59 -3.56 10.94
N LEU A 291 9.81 -3.15 9.94
CA LEU A 291 9.10 -4.03 9.00
C LEU A 291 9.97 -4.27 7.75
N PRO A 292 10.06 -5.51 7.25
CA PRO A 292 10.69 -5.81 5.97
C PRO A 292 9.80 -5.53 4.74
#